data_AF-A0A6U2FQC2-F1
#
_entry.id   AF-A0A6U2FQC2-F1
#
_cell.length_a   1.000
_cell.length_b   1.000
_cell.length_c   1.000
_cell.angle_alpha   90.00
_cell.angle_beta   90.00
_cell.angle_gamma   90.00
#
_symmetry.space_group_name_H-M   'P 1'
#
loop_
_entity.id
_entity.type
_entity.pdbx_description
1 polymer ?
#
loop_
_entity_poly.entity_id
_entity_poly.type
_entity_poly.pdbx_seq_one_letter_code
_entity_poly.pdbx_strand_id
1 'polypeptide(L)'
;MPKCRPGRQHWIGGSGKSRHDRQERKSKKREEKRKGKKKRAESDRQERQTMREQRYHSTSAQLDPEQWQELVMVALKCGNFQRLVDLFLDDLMSVSASPEDDNFVKLVTKRYRTLSARYHPDKNSEESDSYKVAFQALNEAHEITKSS
;
A
#
# COMPACT_ATOMS: atom_id res chain seq x y z
N MET A 1 -7.94 45.36 54.22
CA MET A 1 -8.06 44.55 55.45
C MET A 1 -8.53 43.14 55.08
N PRO A 2 -7.74 42.07 55.29
CA PRO A 2 -8.24 40.72 55.10
C PRO A 2 -8.85 40.20 56.41
N LYS A 3 -10.11 39.76 56.38
CA LYS A 3 -10.75 39.05 57.49
C LYS A 3 -10.79 37.55 57.22
N CYS A 4 -10.49 36.82 58.28
CA CYS A 4 -10.25 35.40 58.40
C CYS A 4 -11.39 34.49 57.90
N ARG A 5 -11.00 33.29 57.46
CA ARG A 5 -11.87 32.09 57.39
C ARG A 5 -12.20 31.57 58.79
N PRO A 6 -13.35 30.90 58.94
CA PRO A 6 -13.35 29.64 59.69
C PRO A 6 -14.19 28.55 59.01
N GLY A 7 -13.95 27.29 59.37
CA GLY A 7 -14.97 26.24 59.21
C GLY A 7 -14.46 24.86 58.83
N ARG A 8 -14.24 24.03 59.85
CA ARG A 8 -14.22 22.56 59.83
C ARG A 8 -15.38 21.96 59.03
N GLN A 9 -15.20 20.75 58.50
CA GLN A 9 -15.86 19.53 59.01
C GLN A 9 -15.40 18.26 58.27
N HIS A 10 -15.83 17.14 58.84
CA HIS A 10 -15.21 15.83 58.96
C HIS A 10 -15.87 14.82 57.99
N TRP A 11 -15.26 13.64 57.86
CA TRP A 11 -15.86 12.31 57.62
C TRP A 11 -15.84 11.62 56.24
N ILE A 12 -15.24 10.41 56.30
CA ILE A 12 -15.66 9.08 55.79
C ILE A 12 -15.52 8.79 54.30
N GLY A 13 -14.73 7.74 54.04
CA GLY A 13 -15.30 6.61 53.32
C GLY A 13 -14.51 6.12 52.13
N GLY A 14 -13.93 4.93 52.28
CA GLY A 14 -14.27 3.88 51.33
C GLY A 14 -13.19 3.49 50.33
N SER A 15 -12.86 2.20 50.44
CA SER A 15 -12.41 1.30 49.37
C SER A 15 -10.98 1.49 48.87
N GLY A 16 -10.09 0.72 49.50
CA GLY A 16 -8.89 0.22 48.86
C GLY A 16 -9.24 -0.53 47.57
N LYS A 17 -9.24 0.17 46.44
CA LYS A 17 -9.06 -0.43 45.13
C LYS A 17 -7.59 -0.34 44.78
N SER A 18 -6.93 -1.47 44.97
CA SER A 18 -5.51 -1.73 44.72
C SER A 18 -5.02 -1.01 43.46
N ARG A 19 -3.93 -0.23 43.60
CA ARG A 19 -3.29 0.55 42.52
C ARG A 19 -2.98 -0.30 41.27
N HIS A 20 -2.87 -1.62 41.45
CA HIS A 20 -2.60 -2.60 40.40
C HIS A 20 -3.74 -2.69 39.35
N ASP A 21 -5.01 -2.72 39.79
CA ASP A 21 -6.18 -2.83 38.89
C ASP A 21 -6.34 -1.58 37.99
N ARG A 22 -5.96 -0.42 38.51
CA ARG A 22 -6.01 0.87 37.79
C ARG A 22 -4.93 0.99 36.72
N GLN A 23 -3.77 0.37 36.90
CA GLN A 23 -2.72 0.35 35.89
C GLN A 23 -3.05 -0.61 34.74
N GLU A 24 -3.59 -1.79 35.05
CA GLU A 24 -3.94 -2.78 34.03
C GLU A 24 -5.04 -2.30 33.07
N ARG A 25 -6.08 -1.64 33.61
CA ARG A 25 -7.15 -1.01 32.81
C ARG A 25 -6.64 0.13 31.92
N LYS A 26 -5.59 0.87 32.34
CA LYS A 26 -4.98 1.93 31.53
C LYS A 26 -4.11 1.37 30.41
N SER A 27 -3.42 0.25 30.63
CA SER A 27 -2.60 -0.43 29.62
C SER A 27 -3.46 -1.08 28.53
N LYS A 28 -4.52 -1.83 28.91
CA LYS A 28 -5.47 -2.43 27.95
C LYS A 28 -6.14 -1.37 27.06
N LYS A 29 -6.59 -0.24 27.63
CA LYS A 29 -7.20 0.87 26.89
C LYS A 29 -6.23 1.59 25.93
N ARG A 30 -4.92 1.59 26.21
CA ARG A 30 -3.89 2.16 25.32
C ARG A 30 -3.56 1.21 24.15
N GLU A 31 -3.61 -0.09 24.37
CA GLU A 31 -3.37 -1.10 23.34
C GLU A 31 -4.52 -1.18 22.32
N GLU A 32 -5.78 -1.16 22.78
CA GLU A 32 -6.95 -1.09 21.89
C GLU A 32 -6.96 0.18 21.03
N LYS A 33 -6.61 1.34 21.61
CA LYS A 33 -6.48 2.59 20.84
C LYS A 33 -5.38 2.50 19.78
N ARG A 34 -4.27 1.80 20.04
CA ARG A 34 -3.21 1.55 19.05
C ARG A 34 -3.69 0.60 17.94
N LYS A 35 -4.37 -0.49 18.28
CA LYS A 35 -4.92 -1.45 17.31
C LYS A 35 -5.98 -0.81 16.41
N GLY A 36 -6.88 0.02 16.96
CA GLY A 36 -7.87 0.78 16.18
C GLY A 36 -7.25 1.83 15.25
N LYS A 37 -6.21 2.54 15.70
CA LYS A 37 -5.50 3.55 14.87
C LYS A 37 -4.71 2.90 13.72
N LYS A 38 -4.19 1.69 13.92
CA LYS A 38 -3.51 0.90 12.88
C LYS A 38 -4.49 0.41 11.80
N LYS A 39 -5.65 -0.12 12.20
CA LYS A 39 -6.70 -0.54 11.26
C LYS A 39 -7.29 0.59 10.41
N ARG A 40 -7.47 1.79 10.99
CA ARG A 40 -7.96 2.96 10.22
C ARG A 40 -6.93 3.48 9.21
N ALA A 41 -5.65 3.48 9.56
CA ALA A 41 -4.58 3.87 8.64
C ALA A 41 -4.41 2.86 7.49
N GLU A 42 -4.67 1.58 7.73
CA GLU A 42 -4.61 0.53 6.72
C GLU A 42 -5.82 0.58 5.76
N SER A 43 -7.02 0.83 6.29
CA SER A 43 -8.24 1.06 5.48
C SER A 43 -8.13 2.31 4.60
N ASP A 44 -7.65 3.44 5.12
CA ASP A 44 -7.43 4.67 4.32
C ASP A 44 -6.34 4.45 3.25
N ARG A 45 -5.36 3.59 3.53
CA ARG A 45 -4.31 3.23 2.56
C ARG A 45 -4.85 2.33 1.45
N GLN A 46 -5.73 1.39 1.78
CA GLN A 46 -6.42 0.54 0.80
C GLN A 46 -7.39 1.36 -0.07
N GLU A 47 -8.17 2.28 0.52
CA GLU A 47 -9.10 3.14 -0.23
C GLU A 47 -8.37 4.14 -1.15
N ARG A 48 -7.22 4.67 -0.71
CA ARG A 48 -6.35 5.46 -1.59
C ARG A 48 -5.68 4.62 -2.67
N GLN A 49 -5.42 3.33 -2.44
CA GLN A 49 -4.92 2.43 -3.48
C GLN A 49 -5.99 2.17 -4.53
N THR A 50 -7.22 1.83 -4.13
CA THR A 50 -8.31 1.53 -5.06
C THR A 50 -8.71 2.76 -5.89
N MET A 51 -8.78 3.95 -5.29
CA MET A 51 -9.02 5.21 -6.03
C MET A 51 -7.88 5.56 -7.00
N ARG A 52 -6.64 5.21 -6.65
CA ARG A 52 -5.49 5.39 -7.53
C ARG A 52 -5.54 4.40 -8.69
N GLU A 53 -5.92 3.15 -8.44
CA GLU A 53 -6.13 2.09 -9.44
C GLU A 53 -7.26 2.45 -10.41
N GLN A 54 -8.38 3.01 -9.92
CA GLN A 54 -9.46 3.52 -10.78
C GLN A 54 -9.01 4.63 -11.72
N ARG A 55 -8.10 5.51 -11.27
CA ARG A 55 -7.49 6.54 -12.12
C ARG A 55 -6.54 5.98 -13.18
N TYR A 56 -6.08 4.73 -13.04
CA TYR A 56 -5.21 4.04 -13.99
C TYR A 56 -5.98 3.28 -15.08
N HIS A 57 -7.30 3.09 -14.93
CA HIS A 57 -8.12 2.38 -15.91
C HIS A 57 -8.52 3.24 -17.14
N SER A 58 -8.06 4.49 -17.25
CA SER A 58 -8.46 5.39 -18.34
C SER A 58 -7.48 5.48 -19.51
N THR A 59 -6.31 4.84 -19.49
CA THR A 59 -5.31 4.98 -20.59
C THR A 59 -4.54 3.70 -20.94
N SER A 60 -5.19 2.54 -20.97
CA SER A 60 -4.74 1.38 -21.78
C SER A 60 -5.65 1.34 -23.00
N ALA A 61 -5.23 1.97 -24.11
CA ALA A 61 -6.11 2.22 -25.25
C ALA A 61 -6.38 0.99 -26.15
N GLN A 62 -5.95 -0.22 -25.79
CA GLN A 62 -6.17 -1.41 -26.65
C GLN A 62 -6.52 -2.72 -25.92
N LEU A 63 -6.21 -2.87 -24.64
CA LEU A 63 -6.52 -4.07 -23.86
C LEU A 63 -7.23 -3.69 -22.57
N ASP A 64 -8.32 -4.40 -22.28
CA ASP A 64 -9.00 -4.33 -20.99
C ASP A 64 -7.99 -4.69 -19.87
N PRO A 65 -7.89 -3.91 -18.78
CA PRO A 65 -7.06 -4.23 -17.62
C PRO A 65 -7.16 -5.68 -17.14
N GLU A 66 -8.36 -6.28 -17.20
CA GLU A 66 -8.55 -7.70 -16.84
C GLU A 66 -7.88 -8.64 -17.83
N GLN A 67 -8.01 -8.38 -19.13
CA GLN A 67 -7.38 -9.17 -20.19
C GLN A 67 -5.85 -9.08 -20.13
N TRP A 68 -5.31 -7.88 -19.90
CA TRP A 68 -3.87 -7.72 -19.73
C TRP A 68 -3.35 -8.53 -18.54
N GLN A 69 -4.07 -8.50 -17.41
CA GLN A 69 -3.71 -9.28 -16.25
C GLN A 69 -3.78 -10.79 -16.51
N GLU A 70 -4.80 -11.26 -17.24
CA GLU A 70 -4.91 -12.65 -17.66
C GLU A 70 -3.71 -13.06 -18.52
N LEU A 71 -3.32 -12.24 -19.49
CA LEU A 71 -2.14 -12.49 -20.33
C LEU A 71 -0.85 -12.58 -19.51
N VAL A 72 -0.67 -11.72 -18.51
CA VAL A 72 0.47 -11.78 -17.59
C VAL A 72 0.45 -13.07 -16.78
N MET A 73 -0.72 -13.49 -16.26
CA MET A 73 -0.85 -14.74 -15.51
C MET A 73 -0.60 -15.97 -16.38
N VAL A 74 -1.04 -15.96 -17.64
CA VAL A 74 -0.76 -17.03 -18.60
C VAL A 74 0.74 -17.08 -18.91
N ALA A 75 1.37 -15.93 -19.18
CA ALA A 75 2.81 -15.86 -19.46
C ALA A 75 3.66 -16.30 -18.26
N LEU A 76 3.24 -15.95 -17.05
CA LEU A 76 3.82 -16.44 -15.79
C LEU A 76 3.75 -17.97 -15.68
N LYS A 77 2.57 -18.57 -15.89
CA LYS A 77 2.38 -20.02 -15.83
C LYS A 77 3.16 -20.76 -16.92
N CYS A 78 3.27 -20.18 -18.11
CA CYS A 78 4.04 -20.74 -19.21
C CYS A 78 5.55 -20.50 -19.10
N GLY A 79 6.01 -19.72 -18.11
CA GLY A 79 7.42 -19.36 -17.95
C GLY A 79 7.98 -18.56 -19.13
N ASN A 80 7.14 -17.84 -19.88
CA ASN A 80 7.57 -17.11 -21.07
C ASN A 80 8.07 -15.71 -20.68
N PHE A 81 9.37 -15.62 -20.43
CA PHE A 81 10.03 -14.37 -20.04
C PHE A 81 9.84 -13.25 -21.05
N GLN A 82 10.08 -13.51 -22.34
CA GLN A 82 9.98 -12.46 -23.37
C GLN A 82 8.56 -11.90 -23.44
N ARG A 83 7.55 -12.78 -23.36
CA ARG A 83 6.15 -12.33 -23.36
C ARG A 83 5.83 -11.45 -22.15
N LEU A 84 6.42 -11.71 -20.99
CA LEU A 84 6.27 -10.85 -19.81
C LEU A 84 6.93 -9.49 -20.04
N VAL A 85 8.12 -9.45 -20.62
CA VAL A 85 8.81 -8.20 -20.97
C VAL A 85 7.95 -7.36 -21.89
N ASP A 86 7.44 -7.94 -22.98
CA ASP A 86 6.60 -7.24 -23.97
C ASP A 86 5.33 -6.67 -23.30
N LEU A 87 4.64 -7.48 -22.49
CA LEU A 87 3.42 -7.05 -21.79
C LEU A 87 3.67 -5.92 -20.79
N PHE A 88 4.80 -5.97 -20.07
CA PHE A 88 5.17 -4.88 -19.16
C PHE A 88 5.63 -3.64 -19.92
N LEU A 89 6.34 -3.80 -21.03
CA LEU A 89 6.78 -2.69 -21.87
C LEU A 89 5.58 -1.95 -22.47
N ASP A 90 4.61 -2.67 -23.04
CA ASP A 90 3.38 -2.10 -23.58
C ASP A 90 2.63 -1.28 -22.50
N ASP A 91 2.50 -1.83 -21.29
CA ASP A 91 1.84 -1.16 -20.17
C ASP A 91 2.62 0.05 -19.64
N LEU A 92 3.96 0.01 -19.68
CA LEU A 92 4.80 1.15 -19.32
C LEU A 92 4.74 2.26 -20.38
N MET A 93 4.69 1.90 -21.67
CA MET A 93 4.63 2.87 -22.77
C MET A 93 3.23 3.49 -22.92
N SER A 94 2.17 2.78 -22.54
CA SER A 94 0.80 3.27 -22.67
C SER A 94 0.42 4.37 -21.67
N VAL A 95 1.24 4.61 -20.64
CA VAL A 95 0.94 5.61 -19.60
C VAL A 95 0.98 7.06 -20.09
N SER A 96 1.53 7.31 -21.27
CA SER A 96 1.53 8.63 -21.91
C SER A 96 0.90 8.57 -23.29
N ALA A 97 0.14 9.60 -23.64
CA ALA A 97 -0.34 9.79 -25.00
C ALA A 97 0.77 10.21 -25.98
N SER A 98 1.90 10.73 -25.48
CA SER A 98 3.06 11.12 -26.27
C SER A 98 4.36 10.87 -25.50
N PRO A 99 5.37 10.24 -26.11
CA PRO A 99 6.70 10.05 -25.50
C PRO A 99 7.48 11.37 -25.34
N GLU A 100 7.05 12.45 -25.99
CA GLU A 100 7.68 13.77 -25.89
C GLU A 100 7.21 14.58 -24.67
N ASP A 101 6.27 14.05 -23.89
CA ASP A 101 5.74 14.75 -22.72
C ASP A 101 6.82 14.77 -21.61
N ASP A 102 7.15 15.95 -21.07
CA ASP A 102 8.07 16.11 -19.94
C ASP A 102 7.67 15.26 -18.70
N ASN A 103 6.40 14.83 -18.65
CA ASN A 103 5.88 13.95 -17.61
C ASN A 103 6.02 12.46 -17.91
N PHE A 104 6.43 12.05 -19.11
CA PHE A 104 6.56 10.66 -19.53
C PHE A 104 7.40 9.85 -18.52
N VAL A 105 8.63 10.30 -18.25
CA VAL A 105 9.55 9.63 -17.32
C VAL A 105 8.94 9.49 -15.92
N LYS A 106 8.20 10.51 -15.45
CA LYS A 106 7.53 10.49 -14.14
C LYS A 106 6.39 9.47 -14.12
N LEU A 107 5.61 9.39 -15.20
CA LEU A 107 4.49 8.46 -15.33
C LEU A 107 4.97 7.01 -15.44
N VAL A 108 5.98 6.75 -16.27
CA VAL A 108 6.66 5.45 -16.39
C VAL A 108 7.22 5.01 -15.04
N THR A 109 7.99 5.87 -14.37
CA THR A 109 8.54 5.56 -13.04
C THR A 109 7.45 5.24 -12.02
N LYS A 110 6.35 5.99 -12.04
CA LYS A 110 5.20 5.77 -11.14
C LYS A 110 4.51 4.44 -11.45
N ARG A 111 4.40 4.07 -12.73
CA ARG A 111 3.81 2.80 -13.16
C ARG A 111 4.71 1.62 -12.81
N TYR A 112 5.99 1.69 -13.12
CA TYR A 112 7.01 0.73 -12.73
C TYR A 112 6.97 0.45 -11.21
N ARG A 113 6.92 1.49 -10.37
CA ARG A 113 6.80 1.32 -8.91
C ARG A 113 5.52 0.60 -8.49
N THR A 114 4.42 0.83 -9.21
CA THR A 114 3.14 0.19 -8.93
C THR A 114 3.18 -1.29 -9.27
N LEU A 115 3.69 -1.63 -10.46
CA LEU A 115 3.91 -3.02 -10.88
C LEU A 115 4.92 -3.74 -9.98
N SER A 116 6.02 -3.07 -9.63
CA SER A 116 7.04 -3.61 -8.73
C SER A 116 6.44 -4.01 -7.39
N ALA A 117 5.56 -3.18 -6.83
CA ALA A 117 4.89 -3.48 -5.58
C ALA A 117 3.85 -4.61 -5.70
N ARG A 118 3.37 -4.94 -6.90
CA ARG A 118 2.41 -6.02 -7.15
C ARG A 118 3.11 -7.35 -7.39
N TYR A 119 4.20 -7.34 -8.17
CA TYR A 119 4.94 -8.52 -8.59
C TYR A 119 6.21 -8.79 -7.76
N HIS A 120 6.41 -8.08 -6.64
CA HIS A 120 7.57 -8.34 -5.78
C HIS A 120 7.53 -9.76 -5.20
N PRO A 121 8.63 -10.52 -5.21
CA PRO A 121 8.67 -11.89 -4.69
C PRO A 121 8.33 -11.96 -3.19
N ASP A 122 8.74 -10.99 -2.36
CA ASP A 122 8.39 -10.96 -0.92
C ASP A 122 6.89 -10.95 -0.62
N LYS A 123 6.06 -10.47 -1.54
CA LYS A 123 4.60 -10.45 -1.34
C LYS A 123 3.92 -11.76 -1.73
N ASN A 124 4.61 -12.61 -2.50
CA ASN A 124 4.07 -13.84 -3.07
C ASN A 124 5.02 -14.99 -2.73
N SER A 125 5.06 -15.34 -1.44
CA SER A 125 6.00 -16.33 -0.90
C SER A 125 5.75 -17.76 -1.38
N GLU A 126 4.52 -18.09 -1.79
CA GLU A 126 4.14 -19.43 -2.27
C GLU A 126 4.59 -19.68 -3.72
N GLU A 127 4.63 -18.64 -4.56
CA GLU A 127 5.05 -18.71 -5.97
C GLU A 127 6.31 -17.87 -6.22
N SER A 128 7.23 -17.86 -5.25
CA SER A 128 8.33 -16.87 -5.23
C SER A 128 9.19 -16.88 -6.50
N ASP A 129 9.37 -18.05 -7.15
CA ASP A 129 10.21 -18.18 -8.34
C ASP A 129 9.54 -17.59 -9.59
N SER A 130 8.25 -17.84 -9.80
CA SER A 130 7.48 -17.22 -10.88
C SER A 130 7.45 -15.70 -10.75
N TYR A 131 7.30 -15.19 -9.52
CA TYR A 131 7.31 -13.76 -9.25
C TYR A 131 8.71 -13.13 -9.36
N LYS A 132 9.80 -13.87 -9.10
CA LYS A 132 11.16 -13.42 -9.44
C LYS A 132 11.31 -13.21 -10.94
N VAL A 133 10.81 -14.15 -11.75
CA VAL A 133 10.86 -14.05 -13.22
C VAL A 133 10.04 -12.85 -13.72
N ALA A 134 8.82 -12.64 -13.22
CA ALA A 134 8.04 -11.46 -13.57
C ALA A 134 8.71 -10.15 -13.11
N PHE A 135 9.29 -10.12 -11.92
CA PHE A 135 9.99 -8.94 -11.43
C PHE A 135 11.23 -8.62 -12.27
N GLN A 136 11.95 -9.64 -12.71
CA GLN A 136 13.09 -9.48 -13.62
C GLN A 136 12.62 -8.98 -14.99
N ALA A 137 11.53 -9.52 -15.54
CA ALA A 137 10.97 -9.06 -16.81
C ALA A 137 10.50 -7.60 -16.73
N LEU A 138 9.92 -7.19 -15.60
CA LEU A 138 9.54 -5.81 -15.35
C LEU A 138 10.74 -4.86 -15.30
N ASN A 139 11.86 -5.29 -14.71
CA ASN A 139 13.10 -4.50 -14.68
C ASN A 139 13.65 -4.32 -16.10
N GLU A 140 13.68 -5.40 -16.89
CA GLU A 140 14.12 -5.36 -18.29
C GLU A 140 13.28 -4.37 -19.10
N ALA A 141 11.95 -4.47 -19.03
CA ALA A 141 11.04 -3.55 -19.70
C ALA A 141 11.31 -2.09 -19.31
N HIS A 142 11.55 -1.81 -18.03
CA HIS A 142 11.84 -0.47 -17.55
C HIS A 142 13.20 0.07 -18.04
N GLU A 143 14.24 -0.77 -18.13
CA GLU A 143 15.52 -0.35 -18.72
C GLU A 143 15.39 -0.03 -20.21
N ILE A 144 14.57 -0.79 -20.95
CA ILE A 144 14.24 -0.49 -22.34
C ILE A 144 13.59 0.90 -22.44
N THR A 145 12.62 1.23 -21.57
CA THR A 145 11.96 2.56 -21.61
C THR A 145 12.90 3.73 -21.29
N LYS A 146 14.03 3.50 -20.64
CA LYS A 146 15.03 4.55 -20.35
C LYS A 146 16.04 4.74 -21.47
N SER A 147 16.21 3.69 -22.28
CA SER A 147 17.20 3.64 -23.36
C SER A 147 16.63 4.10 -24.70
N SER A 148 15.31 4.33 -24.77
CA SER A 148 14.57 4.84 -25.93
C SER A 148 14.41 6.35 -25.87
#